data_AF-A0A2E8J764-F1
#
_entry.id   AF-A0A2E8J764-F1
#
_cell.length_a   1.000
_cell.length_b   1.000
_cell.length_c   1.000
_cell.angle_alpha   90.00
_cell.angle_beta   90.00
_cell.angle_gamma   90.00
#
_symmetry.space_group_name_H-M   'P 1'
#
loop_
_entity.id
_entity.type
_entity.pdbx_description
1 polymer ?
#
loop_
_entity_poly.entity_id
_entity_poly.type
_entity_poly.pdbx_seq_one_letter_code
_entity_poly.pdbx_strand_id
1 'polypeptide(L)'
;MGWHDPYGNLRRLQFEAMRAARLVVDTGIHHQGWTFDEASRYFAEATGLSDSYNEGQIFRYMLYPGQATAYMVGMRQFLLLRQQEQSRLQTDSNLKEFHTSVLGSGAVPLSILAELVGPEAGR
;
A
#
# COMPACT_ATOMS: atom_id res chain seq x y z
N MET A 1 -10.42 7.21 -14.32
CA MET A 1 -11.71 6.53 -14.58
C MET A 1 -12.94 7.38 -14.21
N GLY A 2 -12.83 8.70 -13.99
CA GLY A 2 -14.01 9.58 -13.95
C GLY A 2 -14.88 9.57 -12.68
N TRP A 3 -14.40 8.99 -11.57
CA TRP A 3 -15.12 9.02 -10.29
C TRP A 3 -14.82 10.34 -9.56
N HIS A 4 -15.81 11.23 -9.46
CA HIS A 4 -15.62 12.61 -8.98
C HIS A 4 -16.42 12.98 -7.72
N ASP A 5 -16.92 12.00 -6.96
CA ASP A 5 -17.61 12.26 -5.67
C ASP A 5 -16.60 12.66 -4.57
N PRO A 6 -16.70 13.89 -4.01
CA PRO A 6 -15.81 14.35 -2.94
C PRO A 6 -15.87 13.46 -1.69
N TYR A 7 -17.05 12.95 -1.32
CA TYR A 7 -17.20 12.09 -0.13
C TYR A 7 -16.60 10.71 -0.36
N GLY A 8 -16.76 10.16 -1.56
CA GLY A 8 -16.08 8.96 -2.01
C GLY A 8 -14.56 9.11 -1.98
N ASN A 9 -14.03 10.23 -2.49
CA ASN A 9 -12.58 10.48 -2.45
C ASN A 9 -12.06 10.69 -1.02
N LEU A 10 -12.82 11.35 -0.14
CA LEU A 10 -12.48 11.47 1.27
C LEU A 10 -12.36 10.10 1.95
N ARG A 11 -13.33 9.21 1.74
CA ARG A 11 -13.26 7.83 2.24
C ARG A 11 -12.09 7.06 1.66
N ARG A 12 -11.82 7.19 0.36
CA ARG A 12 -10.64 6.59 -0.29
C ARG A 12 -9.34 7.05 0.39
N LEU A 13 -9.21 8.34 0.66
CA LEU A 13 -8.05 8.94 1.34
C LEU A 13 -7.94 8.48 2.79
N GLN A 14 -9.03 8.44 3.56
CA GLN A 14 -9.04 7.92 4.92
C GLN A 14 -8.53 6.47 4.95
N PHE A 15 -8.98 5.67 4.00
CA PHE A 15 -8.56 4.29 3.86
C PHE A 15 -7.09 4.16 3.43
N GLU A 16 -6.59 5.03 2.57
CA GLU A 16 -5.17 5.09 2.21
C GLU A 16 -4.31 5.49 3.43
N ALA A 17 -4.73 6.51 4.18
CA ALA A 17 -4.10 6.93 5.43
C ALA A 17 -4.05 5.79 6.46
N MET A 18 -5.13 5.00 6.59
CA MET A 18 -5.13 3.80 7.44
C MET A 18 -4.08 2.78 7.03
N ARG A 19 -3.86 2.53 5.73
CA ARG A 19 -2.77 1.63 5.29
C ARG A 19 -1.39 2.25 5.51
N ALA A 20 -1.25 3.57 5.40
CA ALA A 20 0.00 4.25 5.74
C ALA A 20 0.31 4.15 7.24
N ALA A 21 -0.68 4.36 8.11
CA ALA A 21 -0.55 4.23 9.56
C ALA A 21 -0.11 2.81 9.98
N ARG A 22 -0.51 1.77 9.24
CA ARG A 22 -0.04 0.40 9.47
C ARG A 22 1.47 0.25 9.37
N LEU A 23 2.15 0.99 8.49
CA LEU A 23 3.62 0.94 8.41
C LEU A 23 4.25 1.45 9.71
N VAL A 24 3.71 2.54 10.24
CA VAL A 24 4.20 3.17 11.47
C VAL A 24 3.90 2.32 12.68
N VAL A 25 2.68 1.78 12.78
CA VAL A 25 2.29 0.92 13.91
C VAL A 25 3.05 -0.40 13.91
N ASP A 26 3.17 -1.08 12.76
CA ASP A 26 3.87 -2.37 12.68
C ASP A 26 5.34 -2.23 13.09
N THR A 27 6.03 -1.22 12.55
CA THR A 27 7.42 -0.91 12.96
C THR A 27 7.52 -0.35 14.37
N GLY A 28 6.51 0.41 14.82
CA GLY A 28 6.38 0.91 16.18
C GLY A 28 6.38 -0.22 17.21
N ILE A 29 5.52 -1.21 17.01
CA ILE A 29 5.41 -2.38 17.89
C ILE A 29 6.66 -3.26 17.77
N HIS A 30 7.03 -3.67 16.56
CA HIS A 30 8.01 -4.76 16.37
C HIS A 30 9.47 -4.30 16.36
N HIS A 31 9.74 -3.00 16.26
CA HIS A 31 11.09 -2.46 16.25
C HIS A 31 11.32 -1.35 17.29
N GLN A 32 10.34 -0.46 17.49
CA GLN A 32 10.46 0.66 18.45
C GLN A 32 9.95 0.31 19.86
N GLY A 33 9.37 -0.87 20.05
CA GLY A 33 8.89 -1.34 21.36
C GLY A 33 7.60 -0.68 21.85
N TRP A 34 6.76 -0.15 20.96
CA TRP A 34 5.49 0.45 21.34
C TRP A 34 4.57 -0.55 22.04
N THR A 35 3.94 -0.08 23.11
CA THR A 35 2.87 -0.79 23.81
C THR A 35 1.57 -0.80 22.98
N PHE A 36 0.62 -1.65 23.37
CA PHE A 36 -0.72 -1.67 22.77
C PHE A 36 -1.39 -0.29 22.82
N ASP A 37 -1.30 0.41 23.95
CA ASP A 37 -1.95 1.72 24.15
C ASP A 37 -1.32 2.80 23.28
N GLU A 38 0.02 2.81 23.14
CA GLU A 38 0.72 3.74 22.24
C GLU A 38 0.33 3.51 20.78
N ALA A 39 0.30 2.24 20.36
CA ALA A 39 -0.11 1.85 19.02
C ALA A 39 -1.58 2.20 18.72
N SER A 40 -2.49 1.90 19.65
CA SER A 40 -3.92 2.21 19.55
C SER A 40 -4.16 3.72 19.46
N ARG A 41 -3.52 4.51 20.33
CA ARG A 41 -3.64 5.96 20.33
C ARG A 41 -3.16 6.55 19.01
N TYR A 42 -1.97 6.18 18.55
CA TYR A 42 -1.45 6.66 17.26
C TYR A 42 -2.39 6.29 16.10
N PHE A 43 -2.86 5.04 16.05
CA PHE A 43 -3.71 4.56 14.96
C PHE A 43 -5.07 5.26 14.94
N ALA A 44 -5.66 5.54 16.10
CA ALA A 44 -6.90 6.32 16.21
C ALA A 44 -6.72 7.75 15.70
N GLU A 45 -5.67 8.44 16.17
CA GLU A 45 -5.34 9.81 15.76
C GLU A 45 -5.07 9.92 14.26
N ALA A 46 -4.32 8.96 13.70
CA ALA A 46 -3.92 8.98 12.29
C ALA A 46 -5.06 8.65 11.32
N THR A 47 -6.13 7.98 11.76
CA THR A 47 -7.16 7.42 10.86
C THR A 47 -8.57 7.95 11.10
N GLY A 48 -8.87 8.45 12.30
CA GLY A 48 -10.23 8.86 12.69
C GLY A 48 -11.24 7.71 12.68
N LEU A 49 -10.77 6.45 12.80
CA LEU A 49 -11.61 5.26 12.90
C LEU A 49 -12.00 5.00 14.36
N SER A 50 -13.12 4.30 14.57
CA SER A 50 -13.64 4.02 15.91
C SER A 50 -12.69 3.15 16.74
N ASP A 51 -12.66 3.37 18.05
CA ASP A 51 -11.80 2.64 18.98
C ASP A 51 -12.01 1.12 18.91
N SER A 52 -13.26 0.68 18.84
CA SER A 52 -13.63 -0.74 18.68
C SER A 52 -13.05 -1.39 17.41
N TYR A 53 -12.88 -0.62 16.34
CA TYR A 53 -12.24 -1.12 15.12
C TYR A 53 -10.72 -1.17 15.30
N ASN A 54 -10.15 -0.15 15.95
CA ASN A 54 -8.72 0.01 16.14
C ASN A 54 -8.14 -1.10 17.02
N GLU A 55 -8.78 -1.43 18.14
CA GLU A 55 -8.29 -2.48 19.05
C GLU A 55 -8.06 -3.81 18.35
N GLY A 56 -9.05 -4.28 17.58
CA GLY A 56 -8.94 -5.52 16.80
C GLY A 56 -7.84 -5.47 15.74
N GLN A 57 -7.58 -4.29 15.16
CA GLN A 57 -6.47 -4.09 14.23
C GLN A 57 -5.12 -4.17 14.94
N ILE A 58 -4.95 -3.52 16.09
CA ILE A 58 -3.68 -3.53 16.84
C ILE A 58 -3.33 -4.95 17.28
N PHE A 59 -4.29 -5.70 17.85
CA PHE A 59 -4.06 -7.11 18.19
C PHE A 59 -3.57 -7.92 16.99
N ARG A 60 -4.18 -7.72 15.82
CA ARG A 60 -3.76 -8.40 14.59
C ARG A 60 -2.34 -8.03 14.20
N TYR A 61 -1.94 -6.76 14.31
CA TYR A 61 -0.60 -6.31 13.97
C TYR A 61 0.45 -6.87 14.93
N MET A 62 0.12 -6.99 16.21
CA MET A 62 0.99 -7.65 17.20
C MET A 62 1.21 -9.14 16.90
N LEU A 63 0.16 -9.85 16.42
CA LEU A 63 0.22 -11.28 16.14
C LEU A 63 0.87 -11.63 14.79
N TYR A 64 0.81 -10.74 13.81
CA TYR A 64 1.28 -10.99 12.44
C TYR A 64 2.30 -9.92 11.99
N PRO A 65 3.55 -9.98 12.49
CA PRO A 65 4.56 -8.98 12.19
C PRO A 65 4.80 -8.85 10.69
N GLY A 66 4.87 -7.60 10.19
CA GLY A 66 5.16 -7.29 8.79
C GLY A 66 3.96 -7.43 7.84
N GLN A 67 2.92 -8.20 8.17
CA GLN A 67 1.77 -8.40 7.27
C GLN A 67 1.07 -7.08 6.93
N ALA A 68 0.94 -6.20 7.91
CA ALA A 68 0.24 -4.92 7.75
C ALA A 68 0.97 -3.96 6.81
N THR A 69 2.29 -4.15 6.63
CA THR A 69 3.14 -3.31 5.77
C THR A 69 2.98 -3.62 4.28
N ALA A 70 2.62 -4.86 3.95
CA ALA A 70 2.59 -5.36 2.57
C ALA A 70 1.71 -4.50 1.64
N TYR A 71 0.63 -3.92 2.17
CA TYR A 71 -0.30 -3.09 1.40
C TYR A 71 0.38 -1.86 0.80
N MET A 72 1.03 -1.04 1.63
CA MET A 72 1.67 0.19 1.17
C MET A 72 2.97 -0.08 0.44
N VAL A 73 3.76 -1.06 0.90
CA VAL A 73 4.99 -1.46 0.21
C VAL A 73 4.67 -1.92 -1.22
N GLY A 74 3.69 -2.81 -1.37
CA GLY A 74 3.23 -3.27 -2.68
C GLY A 74 2.69 -2.13 -3.54
N MET A 75 1.76 -1.32 -3.01
CA MET A 75 1.19 -0.18 -3.75
C MET A 75 2.28 0.79 -4.22
N ARG A 76 3.25 1.15 -3.37
CA ARG A 76 4.35 2.05 -3.76
C ARG A 76 5.19 1.45 -4.88
N GLN A 77 5.48 0.15 -4.83
CA GLN A 77 6.21 -0.51 -5.90
C GLN A 77 5.47 -0.46 -7.23
N PHE A 78 4.15 -0.74 -7.24
CA PHE A 78 3.34 -0.64 -8.46
C PHE A 78 3.31 0.79 -9.02
N LEU A 79 3.17 1.80 -8.17
CA LEU A 79 3.18 3.20 -8.60
C LEU A 79 4.54 3.60 -9.19
N LEU A 80 5.63 3.14 -8.59
CA LEU A 80 7.00 3.39 -9.07
C LEU A 80 7.24 2.75 -10.45
N LEU A 81 6.92 1.47 -10.61
CA LEU A 81 7.04 0.77 -11.89
C LEU A 81 6.20 1.44 -12.98
N ARG A 82 4.97 1.83 -12.64
CA ARG A 82 4.10 2.57 -13.57
C ARG A 82 4.73 3.89 -14.01
N GLN A 83 5.27 4.67 -13.07
CA GLN A 83 5.91 5.94 -13.37
C GLN A 83 7.13 5.76 -14.28
N GLN A 84 7.94 4.72 -14.03
CA GLN A 84 9.11 4.38 -14.85
C GLN A 84 8.69 4.01 -16.28
N GLU A 85 7.70 3.14 -16.45
CA GLU A 85 7.21 2.75 -17.78
C GLU A 85 6.57 3.92 -18.53
N GLN A 86 5.79 4.77 -17.85
CA GLN A 86 5.23 5.98 -18.45
C GLN A 86 6.32 6.95 -18.93
N SER A 87 7.40 7.10 -18.16
CA SER A 87 8.52 7.97 -18.52
C SER A 87 9.31 7.46 -19.73
N ARG A 88 9.44 6.13 -19.87
CA ARG A 88 10.17 5.48 -20.97
C ARG A 88 9.48 5.61 -22.32
N LEU A 89 8.16 5.44 -22.35
CA LEU A 89 7.39 5.31 -23.61
C LEU A 89 6.72 6.61 -24.09
N GLN A 90 6.80 7.69 -23.32
CA GLN A 90 6.33 9.06 -23.67
C GLN A 90 4.92 9.14 -24.29
N THR A 91 4.03 8.18 -23.99
CA THR A 91 2.70 8.08 -24.59
C THR A 91 1.65 7.64 -23.57
N ASP A 92 0.44 8.21 -23.66
CA ASP A 92 -0.69 7.93 -22.76
C ASP A 92 -1.34 6.55 -23.00
N SER A 93 -1.11 5.91 -24.15
CA SER A 93 -1.64 4.58 -24.51
C SER A 93 -1.10 3.43 -23.66
N ASN A 94 -0.14 3.71 -22.78
CA ASN A 94 0.69 2.75 -22.04
C ASN A 94 0.01 2.11 -20.81
N LEU A 95 -1.03 2.73 -20.24
CA LEU A 95 -1.62 2.19 -18.99
C LEU A 95 -2.26 0.80 -19.18
N LYS A 96 -2.81 0.53 -20.36
CA LYS A 96 -3.40 -0.78 -20.68
C LYS A 96 -2.31 -1.86 -20.74
N GLU A 97 -1.23 -1.59 -21.45
CA GLU A 97 -0.11 -2.53 -21.61
C GLU A 97 0.58 -2.81 -20.27
N PHE A 98 0.81 -1.75 -19.47
CA PHE A 98 1.30 -1.90 -18.10
C PHE A 98 0.43 -2.85 -17.27
N HIS A 99 -0.90 -2.63 -17.25
CA HIS A 99 -1.81 -3.52 -16.52
C HIS A 99 -1.84 -4.93 -17.09
N THR A 100 -1.74 -5.11 -18.41
CA THR A 100 -1.66 -6.42 -19.04
C THR A 100 -0.41 -7.18 -18.61
N SER A 101 0.76 -6.52 -18.57
CA SER A 101 2.01 -7.14 -18.11
C SER A 101 1.94 -7.52 -16.62
N VAL A 102 1.49 -6.59 -15.77
CA VAL A 102 1.33 -6.81 -14.33
C VAL A 102 0.39 -7.98 -14.03
N LEU A 103 -0.82 -7.96 -14.60
CA LEU A 103 -1.85 -8.94 -14.28
C LEU A 103 -1.62 -10.28 -14.98
N GLY A 104 -1.00 -10.27 -16.17
CA GLY A 104 -0.66 -11.48 -16.93
C GLY A 104 0.42 -12.32 -16.28
N SER A 105 1.24 -11.72 -15.42
CA SER A 105 2.31 -12.41 -14.67
C SER A 105 1.80 -13.20 -13.45
N GLY A 106 0.53 -13.05 -13.07
CA GLY A 106 -0.02 -13.66 -11.86
C GLY A 106 0.53 -13.06 -10.56
N ALA A 107 0.27 -13.73 -9.44
CA ALA A 107 0.75 -13.30 -8.12
C ALA A 107 2.21 -13.72 -7.93
N VAL A 108 3.13 -12.77 -8.10
CA VAL A 108 4.58 -12.98 -7.96
C VAL A 108 5.18 -12.06 -6.88
N PRO A 109 6.35 -12.39 -6.30
CA PRO A 109 7.07 -11.47 -5.42
C PRO A 109 7.38 -10.13 -6.10
N LEU A 110 7.47 -9.04 -5.32
CA LEU A 110 7.72 -7.70 -5.86
C LEU A 110 9.04 -7.56 -6.61
N SER A 111 10.07 -8.33 -6.24
CA SER A 111 11.34 -8.39 -6.96
C SER A 111 11.16 -8.96 -8.38
N ILE A 112 10.47 -10.11 -8.49
CA ILE A 112 10.17 -10.75 -9.76
C ILE A 112 9.26 -9.86 -10.62
N LEU A 113 8.27 -9.21 -10.01
CA LEU A 113 7.43 -8.24 -10.71
C LEU A 113 8.27 -7.12 -11.33
N ALA A 114 9.26 -6.60 -10.60
CA ALA A 114 10.13 -5.53 -11.10
C ALA A 114 10.98 -5.99 -12.29
N GLU A 115 11.43 -7.25 -12.31
CA GLU A 115 12.15 -7.84 -13.45
C GLU A 115 11.23 -8.03 -14.67
N LEU A 116 9.98 -8.47 -14.45
CA LEU A 116 9.03 -8.76 -15.54
C LEU A 116 8.40 -7.50 -16.17
N VAL A 117 8.28 -6.42 -15.41
CA VAL A 117 7.54 -5.21 -15.81
C VAL A 117 8.43 -3.97 -15.89
N GLY A 118 9.58 -3.98 -15.22
CA GLY A 118 10.47 -2.83 -15.14
C GLY A 118 11.23 -2.56 -16.45
N PRO A 119 12.09 -1.51 -16.46
CA PRO A 119 12.79 -1.05 -17.67
C PRO A 119 13.76 -2.07 -18.29
N GLU A 120 14.14 -3.10 -17.53
CA GLU A 120 15.03 -4.18 -17.94
C GLU A 120 14.28 -5.45 -18.35
N ALA A 121 12.94 -5.43 -18.34
CA ALA A 121 12.12 -6.56 -18.72
C ALA A 121 12.43 -7.04 -20.15
N GLY A 122 12.87 -8.29 -20.26
CA GLY A 122 13.23 -8.93 -21.53
C GLY A 122 14.67 -8.70 -22.01
N ARG A 123 15.57 -8.22 -21.14
CA ARG A 123 17.03 -8.30 -21.37
C ARG A 123 17.65 -9.57 -20.82
#